data_AF-A0A4Y9R1V5-F1
#
_entry.id   AF-A0A4Y9R1V5-F1
#
_cell.length_a   1.000
_cell.length_b   1.000
_cell.length_c   1.000
_cell.angle_alpha   90.00
_cell.angle_beta   90.00
_cell.angle_gamma   90.00
#
_symmetry.space_group_name_H-M   'P 1'
#
loop_
_entity.id
_entity.type
_entity.pdbx_description
1 polymer ?
#
loop_
_entity_poly.entity_id
_entity_poly.type
_entity_poly.pdbx_seq_one_letter_code
_entity_poly.pdbx_strand_id
1 'polypeptide(L)'
;LVGDRDTLVWYSNGTTSDPRNGRPLAPGVYGISNGLLEDPWPKVVRTKAQFASLVCQGAPADAYFEMLSDANRAPDCCLPKTGVSLEWERVLSSPFIETPEYGTRASTLVQLDAREGAVLRERVIR
;
A
#
# COMPACT_ATOMS: atom_id res chain seq x y z
N LEU A 1 4.24 -10.44 3.65
CA LEU A 1 5.19 -10.58 2.52
C LEU A 1 6.40 -11.31 3.04
N VAL A 2 6.92 -12.28 2.30
CA VAL A 2 8.15 -13.02 2.61
C VAL A 2 8.96 -13.07 1.33
N GLY A 3 10.26 -12.79 1.35
CA GLY A 3 11.05 -12.79 0.14
C GLY A 3 12.55 -12.65 0.39
N ASP A 4 13.31 -12.82 -0.68
CA ASP A 4 14.75 -12.62 -0.77
C ASP A 4 15.07 -11.68 -1.96
N ARG A 5 16.29 -11.75 -2.52
CA ARG A 5 16.69 -10.90 -3.66
C ARG A 5 15.99 -11.28 -4.95
N ASP A 6 15.56 -12.52 -5.09
CA ASP A 6 15.09 -13.09 -6.35
C ASP A 6 13.57 -13.34 -6.35
N THR A 7 12.99 -13.54 -5.15
CA THR A 7 11.59 -13.92 -5.00
C THR A 7 10.88 -13.11 -3.92
N LEU A 8 9.63 -12.74 -4.22
CA LEU A 8 8.71 -12.16 -3.25
C LEU A 8 7.42 -12.95 -3.25
N VAL A 9 7.00 -13.40 -2.07
CA VAL A 9 5.79 -14.19 -1.83
C VAL A 9 4.84 -13.37 -0.97
N TRP A 10 3.60 -13.28 -1.40
CA TRP A 10 2.51 -12.86 -0.54
C TRP A 10 1.87 -14.08 0.13
N TYR A 11 1.58 -13.95 1.41
CA TYR A 11 0.88 -14.96 2.17
C TYR A 11 -0.18 -14.30 3.07
N SER A 12 -1.34 -14.94 3.19
CA SER A 12 -2.41 -14.54 4.11
C SER A 12 -2.98 -15.78 4.81
N ASN A 13 -3.21 -15.66 6.12
CA ASN A 13 -3.94 -16.65 6.91
C ASN A 13 -5.48 -16.46 6.83
N GLY A 14 -5.94 -15.33 6.28
CA GLY A 14 -7.37 -14.99 6.17
C GLY A 14 -8.06 -15.55 4.92
N THR A 15 -7.30 -16.04 3.94
CA THR A 15 -7.86 -16.74 2.77
C THR A 15 -6.90 -17.79 2.25
N THR A 16 -7.27 -19.07 2.34
CA THR A 16 -6.48 -20.16 1.74
C THR A 16 -6.92 -20.48 0.30
N SER A 17 -8.01 -19.87 -0.18
CA SER A 17 -8.58 -20.15 -1.49
C SER A 17 -8.03 -19.27 -2.62
N ASP A 18 -7.36 -18.15 -2.31
CA ASP A 18 -6.71 -17.34 -3.33
C ASP A 18 -5.52 -18.13 -3.92
N PRO A 19 -5.50 -18.43 -5.23
CA PRO A 19 -4.46 -19.24 -5.85
C PRO A 19 -3.07 -18.59 -5.80
N ARG A 20 -2.97 -17.30 -5.45
CA ARG A 20 -1.70 -16.57 -5.28
C ARG A 20 -1.11 -16.75 -3.89
N ASN A 21 -1.91 -17.17 -2.91
CA ASN A 21 -1.47 -17.29 -1.52
C ASN A 21 -0.33 -18.31 -1.39
N GLY A 22 0.81 -17.89 -0.86
CA GLY A 22 2.00 -18.73 -0.70
C GLY A 22 2.77 -19.01 -1.99
N ARG A 23 2.45 -18.33 -3.11
CA ARG A 23 3.17 -18.45 -4.37
C ARG A 23 4.03 -17.21 -4.67
N PRO A 24 5.14 -17.36 -5.41
CA PRO A 24 5.93 -16.23 -5.88
C PRO A 24 5.09 -15.27 -6.73
N LEU A 25 5.24 -13.97 -6.47
CA LEU A 25 4.64 -12.90 -7.26
C LEU A 25 5.49 -12.70 -8.53
N ALA A 26 4.83 -12.67 -9.69
CA ALA A 26 5.47 -12.29 -10.94
C ALA A 26 5.85 -10.79 -10.91
N PRO A 27 6.85 -10.34 -11.71
CA PRO A 27 7.18 -8.92 -11.81
C PRO A 27 5.95 -8.08 -12.12
N GLY A 28 5.76 -7.00 -11.36
CA GLY A 28 4.61 -6.13 -11.49
C GLY A 28 4.43 -5.23 -10.29
N VAL A 29 3.39 -4.38 -10.36
CA VAL A 29 3.00 -3.53 -9.25
C VAL A 29 1.88 -4.23 -8.49
N TYR A 30 1.99 -4.30 -7.17
CA TYR A 30 0.96 -4.87 -6.30
C TYR A 30 0.57 -3.90 -5.19
N GLY A 31 -0.67 -4.01 -4.73
CA GLY A 31 -1.21 -3.22 -3.64
C GLY A 31 -1.97 -4.09 -2.64
N ILE A 32 -1.80 -3.79 -1.36
CA ILE A 32 -2.51 -4.44 -0.27
C ILE A 32 -2.79 -3.41 0.83
N SER A 33 -3.94 -3.55 1.48
CA SER A 33 -4.27 -2.78 2.69
C SER A 33 -4.95 -3.70 3.71
N ASN A 34 -6.04 -3.28 4.34
CA ASN A 34 -6.77 -4.06 5.36
C ASN A 34 -7.55 -5.27 4.79
N GLY A 35 -7.26 -5.67 3.56
CA GLY A 35 -7.90 -6.78 2.84
C GLY A 35 -6.87 -7.72 2.23
N LEU A 36 -7.28 -8.46 1.21
CA LEU A 36 -6.44 -9.37 0.45
C LEU A 36 -5.55 -8.60 -0.56
N LEU A 37 -4.58 -9.32 -1.13
CA LEU A 37 -3.75 -8.80 -2.21
C LEU A 37 -4.62 -8.39 -3.40
N GLU A 38 -4.46 -7.15 -3.86
CA GLU A 38 -5.23 -6.55 -4.96
C GLU A 38 -6.72 -6.32 -4.69
N ASP A 39 -7.17 -6.37 -3.43
CA ASP A 39 -8.53 -5.93 -3.13
C ASP A 39 -8.72 -4.47 -3.61
N PRO A 40 -9.82 -4.15 -4.32
CA PRO A 40 -9.98 -2.89 -5.06
C PRO A 40 -10.40 -1.74 -4.13
N TRP A 41 -9.74 -1.59 -2.99
CA TRP A 41 -9.93 -0.46 -2.10
C TRP A 41 -9.54 0.83 -2.85
N PRO A 42 -10.33 1.92 -2.74
CA PRO A 42 -10.06 3.16 -3.47
C PRO A 42 -8.62 3.68 -3.29
N LYS A 43 -8.10 3.67 -2.07
CA LYS A 43 -6.69 4.03 -1.79
C LYS A 43 -5.71 3.11 -2.49
N VAL A 44 -5.95 1.80 -2.50
CA VAL A 44 -5.04 0.82 -3.10
C VAL A 44 -4.98 1.06 -4.61
N VAL A 45 -6.13 1.19 -5.27
CA VAL A 45 -6.21 1.43 -6.73
C VAL A 45 -5.50 2.74 -7.10
N ARG A 46 -5.80 3.84 -6.39
CA ARG A 46 -5.22 5.16 -6.67
C ARG A 46 -3.71 5.19 -6.41
N THR A 47 -3.27 4.76 -5.23
CA THR A 47 -1.84 4.75 -4.86
C THR A 47 -1.04 3.82 -5.75
N LYS A 48 -1.59 2.66 -6.13
CA LYS A 48 -0.94 1.72 -7.05
C LYS A 48 -0.72 2.34 -8.44
N ALA A 49 -1.71 3.05 -8.97
CA ALA A 49 -1.59 3.74 -10.26
C ALA A 49 -0.52 4.84 -10.21
N GLN A 50 -0.50 5.65 -9.14
CA GLN A 50 0.51 6.68 -8.94
C GLN A 50 1.91 6.06 -8.78
N PHE A 51 2.05 5.00 -7.98
CA PHE A 51 3.30 4.27 -7.80
C PHE A 51 3.85 3.75 -9.14
N ALA A 52 3.01 3.11 -9.95
CA ALA A 52 3.40 2.61 -11.28
C ALA A 52 3.94 3.75 -12.16
N SER A 53 3.28 4.91 -12.15
CA SER A 53 3.73 6.10 -12.88
C SER A 53 5.08 6.60 -12.38
N LEU A 54 5.30 6.67 -11.06
CA LEU A 54 6.56 7.13 -10.46
C LEU A 54 7.72 6.19 -10.79
N VAL A 55 7.48 4.87 -10.78
CA VAL A 55 8.47 3.86 -11.19
C VAL A 55 8.85 4.06 -12.66
N CYS A 56 7.86 4.21 -13.55
CA CYS A 56 8.13 4.44 -14.98
C CYS A 56 8.93 5.72 -15.25
N GLN A 57 8.75 6.75 -14.43
CA GLN A 57 9.45 8.04 -14.58
C GLN A 57 10.84 8.06 -13.93
N GLY A 58 11.23 7.03 -13.18
CA GLY A 58 12.46 7.07 -12.38
C GLY A 58 12.42 8.18 -11.33
N ALA A 59 11.24 8.42 -10.73
CA ALA A 59 11.02 9.55 -9.84
C ALA A 59 11.92 9.49 -8.58
N PRO A 60 12.29 10.66 -8.02
CA PRO A 60 13.08 10.70 -6.78
C PRO A 60 12.27 10.17 -5.58
N ALA A 61 12.97 9.77 -4.52
CA ALA A 61 12.37 9.22 -3.30
C ALA A 61 11.25 10.12 -2.71
N ASP A 62 11.42 11.44 -2.79
CA ASP A 62 10.47 12.41 -2.24
C ASP A 62 9.08 12.33 -2.90
N ALA A 63 9.00 12.02 -4.19
CA ALA A 63 7.74 11.87 -4.90
C ALA A 63 6.90 10.68 -4.39
N TYR A 64 7.56 9.61 -3.92
CA TYR A 64 6.87 8.48 -3.28
C TYR A 64 6.31 8.87 -1.92
N PHE A 65 7.00 9.74 -1.16
CA PHE A 65 6.47 10.24 0.10
C PHE A 65 5.33 11.24 -0.10
N GLU A 66 5.37 12.04 -1.17
CA GLU A 66 4.23 12.87 -1.57
C GLU A 66 3.01 12.00 -1.91
N MET A 67 3.19 10.93 -2.69
CA MET A 67 2.14 9.93 -2.93
C MET A 67 1.58 9.34 -1.62
N LEU A 68 2.45 8.98 -0.67
CA LEU A 68 2.03 8.42 0.62
C LEU A 68 1.38 9.45 1.56
N SER A 69 1.54 10.75 1.29
CA SER A 69 0.92 11.84 2.07
C SER A 69 -0.51 12.18 1.66
N ASP A 70 -1.07 11.45 0.69
CA ASP A 70 -2.43 11.65 0.19
C ASP A 70 -3.49 11.36 1.27
N ALA A 71 -4.11 12.43 1.78
CA ALA A 71 -5.17 12.37 2.79
C ALA A 71 -6.59 12.36 2.20
N ASN A 72 -6.75 12.26 0.87
CA ASN A 72 -8.06 12.33 0.24
C ASN A 72 -8.90 11.09 0.55
N ARG A 73 -10.06 11.31 1.17
CA ARG A 73 -11.06 10.27 1.44
C ARG A 73 -11.87 9.95 0.19
N ALA A 74 -12.22 8.68 0.01
CA ALA A 74 -13.07 8.24 -1.08
C ALA A 74 -14.54 8.60 -0.84
N PRO A 75 -15.34 8.82 -1.89
CA PRO A 75 -16.78 9.03 -1.76
C PRO A 75 -17.47 7.77 -1.23
N ASP A 76 -18.57 7.95 -0.50
CA ASP A 76 -19.29 6.86 0.19
C ASP A 76 -19.68 5.70 -0.74
N CYS A 77 -20.04 6.00 -1.98
CA CYS A 77 -20.43 4.99 -2.96
C CYS A 77 -19.28 4.07 -3.40
N CYS A 78 -18.03 4.48 -3.15
CA CYS A 78 -16.83 3.70 -3.45
C CYS A 78 -16.24 3.01 -2.21
N LEU A 79 -16.83 3.21 -1.03
CA LEU A 79 -16.32 2.62 0.20
C LEU A 79 -16.63 1.13 0.27
N PRO A 80 -15.71 0.30 0.79
CA PRO A 80 -16.00 -1.08 1.07
C PRO A 80 -17.02 -1.19 2.23
N LYS A 81 -17.60 -2.37 2.38
CA LYS A 81 -18.49 -2.71 3.51
C LYS A 81 -17.77 -3.74 4.39
N THR A 82 -16.81 -3.29 5.18
CA THR A 82 -15.94 -4.15 6.00
C THR A 82 -16.56 -4.52 7.35
N GLY A 83 -17.65 -3.85 7.74
CA GLY A 83 -18.35 -4.09 9.00
C GLY A 83 -18.08 -3.03 10.08
N VAL A 84 -17.22 -2.05 9.81
CA VAL A 84 -17.06 -0.86 10.65
C VAL A 84 -18.12 0.21 10.31
N SER A 85 -18.20 1.27 11.10
CA SER A 85 -19.12 2.38 10.81
C SER A 85 -18.73 3.12 9.52
N LEU A 86 -19.69 3.77 8.86
CA LEU A 86 -19.42 4.56 7.65
C LEU A 86 -18.36 5.66 7.88
N GLU A 87 -18.35 6.24 9.09
CA GLU A 87 -17.33 7.21 9.48
C GLU A 87 -15.92 6.60 9.43
N TRP A 88 -15.76 5.39 9.98
CA TRP A 88 -14.49 4.67 9.93
C TRP A 88 -14.14 4.22 8.52
N GLU A 89 -15.09 3.78 7.69
CA GLU A 89 -14.83 3.46 6.28
C GLU A 89 -14.26 4.68 5.54
N ARG A 90 -14.81 5.88 5.77
CA ARG A 90 -14.30 7.14 5.20
C ARG A 90 -12.88 7.43 5.67
N VAL A 91 -12.61 7.32 6.98
CA VAL A 91 -11.29 7.58 7.57
C VAL A 91 -10.25 6.59 7.02
N LEU A 92 -10.59 5.31 6.95
CA LEU A 92 -9.70 4.24 6.48
C LEU A 92 -9.52 4.25 4.95
N SER A 93 -10.26 5.08 4.21
CA SER A 93 -10.20 5.16 2.75
C SER A 93 -9.05 5.99 2.19
N SER A 94 -8.30 6.72 3.03
CA SER A 94 -7.12 7.47 2.60
C SER A 94 -5.82 6.68 2.85
N PRO A 95 -4.78 6.86 2.01
CA PRO A 95 -3.41 6.43 2.31
C PRO A 95 -2.84 7.07 3.58
N PHE A 96 -3.03 8.38 3.73
CA PHE A 96 -2.64 9.14 4.91
C PHE A 96 -3.85 9.42 5.79
N ILE A 97 -3.87 8.82 6.98
CA ILE A 97 -4.98 8.93 7.91
C ILE A 97 -4.65 9.98 8.96
N GLU A 98 -5.52 10.98 9.07
CA GLU A 98 -5.38 12.06 10.04
C GLU A 98 -6.67 12.22 10.85
N THR A 99 -6.68 11.65 12.05
CA THR A 99 -7.66 11.96 13.10
C THR A 99 -6.94 12.17 14.44
N PRO A 100 -7.63 12.76 15.45
CA PRO A 100 -7.07 12.90 16.79
C PRO A 100 -6.80 11.54 17.47
N GLU A 101 -7.66 10.55 17.26
CA GLU A 101 -7.64 9.26 17.96
C GLU A 101 -6.85 8.17 17.21
N TYR A 102 -6.67 8.31 15.89
CA TYR A 102 -6.00 7.33 15.03
C TYR A 102 -5.38 8.00 13.79
N GLY A 103 -4.19 7.54 13.37
CA GLY A 103 -3.59 8.10 12.18
C GLY A 103 -2.26 7.48 11.75
N THR A 104 -1.80 7.89 10.59
CA THR A 104 -0.52 7.50 10.02
C THR A 104 0.61 8.02 10.90
N ARG A 105 1.46 7.11 11.40
CA ARG A 105 2.59 7.44 12.28
C ARG A 105 3.91 7.60 11.54
N ALA A 106 4.09 6.82 10.48
CA ALA A 106 5.25 6.87 9.63
C ALA A 106 4.87 6.49 8.20
N SER A 107 5.67 7.00 7.26
CA SER A 107 5.69 6.54 5.87
C SER A 107 7.07 5.95 5.59
N THR A 108 7.12 4.75 5.01
CA THR A 108 8.37 4.02 4.77
C THR A 108 8.49 3.68 3.29
N LEU A 109 9.66 3.98 2.70
CA LEU A 109 10.06 3.56 1.37
C LEU A 109 11.23 2.60 1.49
N VAL A 110 11.06 1.37 1.00
CA VAL A 110 12.11 0.35 0.92
C VAL A 110 12.42 0.10 -0.55
N GLN A 111 13.69 0.23 -0.92
CA GLN A 111 14.19 -0.04 -2.25
C GLN A 111 15.27 -1.12 -2.15
N LEU A 112 15.11 -2.18 -2.94
CA LEU A 112 16.07 -3.27 -3.04
C LEU A 112 16.60 -3.27 -4.47
N ASP A 113 17.88 -2.95 -4.63
CA ASP A 113 18.57 -2.99 -5.91
C ASP A 113 19.59 -4.14 -5.91
N ALA A 114 19.67 -4.87 -7.01
CA ALA A 114 20.56 -6.03 -7.15
C ALA A 114 22.05 -5.65 -7.09
N ARG A 115 22.40 -4.40 -7.40
CA ARG A 115 23.78 -3.87 -7.47
C ARG A 115 24.07 -2.87 -6.36
N GLU A 116 23.11 -2.00 -6.05
CA GLU A 116 23.28 -0.90 -5.07
C GLU A 116 22.85 -1.28 -3.65
N GLY A 117 22.26 -2.47 -3.46
CA GLY A 117 21.87 -3.00 -2.16
C GLY A 117 20.50 -2.50 -1.70
N ALA A 118 20.28 -2.51 -0.38
CA ALA A 118 19.01 -2.16 0.22
C ALA A 118 19.06 -0.76 0.83
N VAL A 119 18.07 0.09 0.50
CA VAL A 119 17.89 1.40 1.12
C VAL A 119 16.51 1.48 1.74
N LEU A 120 16.47 1.84 3.02
CA LEU A 120 15.25 2.15 3.76
C LEU A 120 15.24 3.65 4.08
N ARG A 121 14.17 4.33 3.71
CA ARG A 121 13.90 5.72 4.08
C ARG A 121 12.58 5.77 4.82
N GLU A 122 12.56 6.42 5.97
CA GLU A 122 11.36 6.57 6.78
C GLU A 122 11.15 8.03 7.14
N ARG A 123 9.90 8.49 7.02
CA ARG A 123 9.44 9.79 7.51
C ARG A 123 8.49 9.55 8.68
N VAL A 124 8.97 9.81 9.88
CA VAL A 124 8.17 9.76 11.11
C VAL A 124 7.32 11.02 11.21
N ILE A 125 6.04 10.85 11.55
CA ILE A 125 5.04 11.92 11.64
C ILE A 125 4.58 12.11 13.09
N ARG A 126 4.37 11.01 13.84
CA ARG A 126 3.91 11.00 15.25
C ARG A 126 4.56 9.89 16.08
#